data_AF-A0A958D1S2-F1
#
_entry.id   AF-A0A958D1S2-F1
#
_cell.length_a   1.000
_cell.length_b   1.000
_cell.length_c   1.000
_cell.angle_alpha   90.00
_cell.angle_beta   90.00
_cell.angle_gamma   90.00
#
_symmetry.space_group_name_H-M   'P 1'
#
loop_
_entity.id
_entity.type
_entity.pdbx_description
1 polymer ?
#
loop_
_entity_poly.entity_id
_entity_poly.type
_entity_poly.pdbx_seq_one_letter_code
_entity_poly.pdbx_strand_id
1 'polypeptide(L)'
;GALQVNTDGTFLVAESLAGLPDQANRGKYWFEGSQLVFADEDGSGGGSYAVELWTTEEGNPVSLKLRTVKEPYTERGEVLARAWYWSEAQAADETQVTGPMFTITFDGDQCAYNGPDTLPSGQRIKTVLDVTDQDAYENYGFAVVTLYGDKTMADLEAWPSSDQPPWTKLYSITFSDDVSPQSTRVEDDAWLVDGPVYLVCFTATDQEVFKSDVIGPIEVAAAE
;
A
#
# COMPACT_ATOMS: atom_id res chain seq x y z
N GLY A 1 -4.92 -10.15 1.95
CA GLY A 1 -5.92 -10.12 3.04
C GLY A 1 -5.93 -8.77 3.73
N ALA A 2 -7.06 -8.39 4.34
CA ALA A 2 -7.22 -7.16 5.11
C ALA A 2 -7.64 -7.50 6.55
N LEU A 3 -7.06 -6.80 7.53
CA LEU A 3 -7.47 -6.87 8.94
C LEU A 3 -8.00 -5.50 9.37
N GLN A 4 -9.22 -5.48 9.89
CA GLN A 4 -9.86 -4.36 10.56
C GLN A 4 -9.99 -4.68 12.05
N VAL A 5 -9.62 -3.74 12.90
CA VAL A 5 -9.83 -3.79 14.35
C VAL A 5 -10.68 -2.60 14.77
N ASN A 6 -11.75 -2.88 15.51
CA ASN A 6 -12.72 -1.88 15.95
C ASN A 6 -12.48 -1.50 17.42
N THR A 7 -12.77 -0.26 17.79
CA THR A 7 -12.57 0.25 19.15
C THR A 7 -13.40 -0.45 20.23
N ASP A 8 -14.42 -1.23 19.83
CA ASP A 8 -15.26 -2.02 20.72
C ASP A 8 -14.67 -3.40 21.07
N GLY A 9 -13.46 -3.71 20.60
CA GLY A 9 -12.79 -4.99 20.84
C GLY A 9 -13.18 -6.09 19.87
N THR A 10 -13.79 -5.75 18.72
CA THR A 10 -14.09 -6.69 17.64
C THR A 10 -13.12 -6.56 16.46
N PHE A 11 -12.96 -7.62 15.69
CA PHE A 11 -12.16 -7.60 14.47
C PHE A 11 -12.92 -8.19 13.28
N LEU A 12 -12.46 -7.83 12.08
CA LEU A 12 -12.83 -8.46 10.81
C LEU A 12 -11.54 -8.77 10.04
N VAL A 13 -11.35 -10.02 9.64
CA VAL A 13 -10.30 -10.43 8.71
C VAL A 13 -10.97 -10.85 7.42
N ALA A 14 -10.64 -10.17 6.32
CA ALA A 14 -10.96 -10.64 4.98
C ALA A 14 -9.72 -11.30 4.39
N GLU A 15 -9.70 -12.63 4.32
CA GLU A 15 -8.71 -13.36 3.54
C GLU A 15 -9.24 -13.46 2.10
N SER A 16 -8.52 -12.85 1.15
CA SER A 16 -8.68 -13.19 -0.26
C SER A 16 -7.63 -14.26 -0.57
N LEU A 17 -8.10 -15.48 -0.75
CA LEU A 17 -7.30 -16.61 -1.24
C LEU A 17 -7.72 -16.88 -2.67
N ALA A 18 -6.78 -16.85 -3.61
CA ALA A 18 -7.07 -17.04 -5.03
C ALA A 18 -7.89 -18.32 -5.26
N GLY A 19 -9.09 -18.16 -5.84
CA GLY A 19 -9.99 -19.26 -6.19
C GLY A 19 -10.93 -19.74 -5.09
N LEU A 20 -10.96 -19.10 -3.92
CA LEU A 20 -11.96 -19.34 -2.87
C LEU A 20 -12.89 -18.11 -2.73
N PRO A 21 -14.18 -18.32 -2.41
CA PRO A 21 -15.05 -17.21 -2.06
C PRO A 21 -14.47 -16.48 -0.84
N ASP A 22 -14.55 -15.14 -0.84
CA ASP A 22 -14.04 -14.30 0.25
C ASP A 22 -14.53 -14.83 1.60
N GLN A 23 -13.59 -15.27 2.44
CA GLN A 23 -13.89 -15.68 3.79
C GLN A 23 -13.58 -14.52 4.71
N ALA A 24 -14.65 -13.85 5.14
CA ALA A 24 -14.57 -12.84 6.19
C ALA A 24 -14.78 -13.54 7.54
N ASN A 25 -13.72 -13.62 8.34
CA ASN A 25 -13.80 -14.06 9.73
C ASN A 25 -13.97 -12.85 10.64
N ARG A 26 -14.81 -13.01 11.67
CA ARG A 26 -15.10 -11.96 12.65
C ARG A 26 -15.04 -12.54 14.05
N GLY A 27 -14.66 -11.72 15.00
CA GLY A 27 -14.50 -12.17 16.37
C GLY A 27 -14.11 -11.06 17.32
N LYS A 28 -13.54 -11.43 18.46
CA LYS A 28 -13.05 -10.52 19.48
C LYS A 28 -11.53 -10.50 19.49
N TYR A 29 -10.97 -9.34 19.82
CA TYR A 29 -9.55 -9.22 20.10
C TYR A 29 -9.30 -8.57 21.46
N TRP A 30 -8.19 -8.92 22.08
CA TRP A 30 -7.71 -8.27 23.29
C TRP A 30 -6.20 -8.39 23.41
N PHE A 31 -5.61 -7.59 24.29
CA PHE A 31 -4.20 -7.70 24.64
C PHE A 31 -4.01 -8.55 25.90
N GLU A 32 -3.13 -9.54 25.82
CA GLU A 32 -2.59 -10.27 26.98
C GLU A 32 -1.11 -9.92 27.13
N GLY A 33 -0.83 -8.92 27.97
CA GLY A 33 0.52 -8.35 28.06
C GLY A 33 0.91 -7.68 26.73
N SER A 34 1.95 -8.20 26.07
CA SER A 34 2.43 -7.71 24.76
C SER A 34 1.91 -8.54 23.58
N GLN A 35 0.94 -9.44 23.79
CA GLN A 35 0.36 -10.27 22.75
C GLN A 35 -1.02 -9.76 22.36
N LEU A 36 -1.31 -9.75 21.06
CA LEU A 36 -2.65 -9.53 20.54
C LEU A 36 -3.28 -10.91 20.28
N VAL A 37 -4.40 -11.15 20.95
CA VAL A 37 -5.15 -12.39 20.87
C VAL A 37 -6.39 -12.14 20.03
N PHE A 38 -6.68 -13.05 19.10
CA PHE A 38 -7.94 -13.09 18.35
C PHE A 38 -8.70 -14.35 18.73
N ALA A 39 -10.02 -14.25 18.88
CA ALA A 39 -10.91 -15.40 19.02
C ALA A 39 -12.16 -15.19 18.18
N ASP A 40 -12.62 -16.26 17.52
CA ASP A 40 -13.81 -16.22 16.69
C ASP A 40 -15.07 -15.97 17.52
N GLU A 41 -16.19 -15.63 16.86
CA GLU A 41 -17.47 -15.33 17.53
C GLU A 41 -17.97 -16.41 18.51
N ASP A 42 -17.64 -17.68 18.25
CA ASP A 42 -18.02 -18.80 19.10
C ASP A 42 -17.01 -19.10 20.23
N GLY A 43 -15.93 -18.31 20.32
CA GLY A 43 -14.84 -18.49 21.28
C GLY A 43 -13.88 -19.63 20.93
N SER A 44 -14.01 -20.23 19.74
CA SER A 44 -13.03 -21.16 19.18
C SER A 44 -12.00 -20.40 18.32
N GLY A 45 -10.91 -21.07 17.92
CA GLY A 45 -9.87 -20.44 17.09
C GLY A 45 -8.83 -19.63 17.89
N GLY A 46 -8.08 -20.29 18.78
CA GLY A 46 -6.98 -19.66 19.52
C GLY A 46 -5.73 -19.44 18.67
N GLY A 47 -5.67 -18.33 17.95
CA GLY A 47 -4.44 -17.84 17.32
C GLY A 47 -3.88 -16.66 18.11
N SER A 48 -2.70 -16.82 18.72
CA SER A 48 -1.99 -15.73 19.40
C SER A 48 -0.87 -15.19 18.51
N TYR A 49 -0.88 -13.88 18.26
CA TYR A 49 0.15 -13.21 17.45
C TYR A 49 1.00 -12.30 18.36
N ALA A 50 2.32 -12.36 18.20
CA ALA A 50 3.19 -11.36 18.80
C ALA A 50 3.07 -10.10 17.98
N VAL A 51 2.84 -9.00 18.67
CA VAL A 51 2.67 -7.70 18.06
C VAL A 51 3.80 -6.81 18.52
N GLU A 52 4.58 -6.36 17.56
CA GLU A 52 5.50 -5.26 17.80
C GLU A 52 4.76 -3.98 17.41
N LEU A 53 4.35 -3.22 18.42
CA LEU A 53 3.75 -1.90 18.25
C LEU A 53 4.90 -0.92 18.02
N TRP A 54 5.00 -0.36 16.83
CA TRP A 54 5.92 0.74 16.55
C TRP A 54 5.12 2.04 16.73
N THR A 55 5.40 2.76 17.82
CA THR A 55 4.97 4.15 17.95
C THR A 55 5.89 5.00 17.11
N THR A 56 5.40 5.55 16.00
CA THR A 56 6.01 6.75 15.43
C THR A 56 5.66 7.93 16.33
N GLU A 57 6.55 8.93 16.41
CA GLU A 57 6.46 10.04 17.36
C GLU A 57 5.06 10.69 17.46
N GLU A 58 4.82 11.30 18.63
CA GLU A 58 3.60 11.98 19.08
C GLU A 58 2.70 12.50 17.93
N GLY A 59 1.62 11.76 17.65
CA GLY A 59 0.53 12.22 16.79
C GLY A 59 0.27 11.44 15.48
N ASN A 60 1.09 10.44 15.11
CA ASN A 60 0.88 9.62 13.91
C ASN A 60 0.40 8.18 14.21
N PRO A 61 -0.36 7.54 13.30
CA PRO A 61 -1.00 6.26 13.55
C PRO A 61 0.01 5.13 13.80
N VAL A 62 -0.40 4.18 14.64
CA VAL A 62 0.39 2.99 15.01
C VAL A 62 0.45 2.02 13.84
N SER A 63 1.65 1.76 13.31
CA SER A 63 1.85 0.62 12.42
C SER A 63 1.93 -0.66 13.25
N LEU A 64 0.97 -1.57 13.04
CA LEU A 64 0.94 -2.90 13.66
C LEU A 64 1.70 -3.89 12.78
N LYS A 65 2.90 -4.31 13.22
CA LYS A 65 3.57 -5.46 12.61
C LYS A 65 3.21 -6.72 13.38
N LEU A 66 2.41 -7.56 12.76
CA LEU A 66 2.02 -8.86 13.31
C LEU A 66 3.08 -9.90 12.92
N ARG A 67 3.66 -10.58 13.92
CA ARG A 67 4.50 -11.75 13.70
C ARG A 67 3.80 -12.95 14.34
N THR A 68 3.55 -13.99 13.54
CA THR A 68 3.10 -15.28 14.07
C THR A 68 4.14 -15.79 15.08
N VAL A 69 3.72 -15.98 16.32
CA VAL A 69 4.53 -16.72 17.29
C VAL A 69 4.32 -18.19 16.96
N LYS A 70 5.43 -18.89 16.77
CA LYS A 70 5.46 -20.28 16.35
C LYS A 70 4.75 -21.16 17.40
N GLU A 71 3.51 -21.54 17.13
CA GLU A 71 2.89 -22.74 17.71
C GLU A 71 2.84 -23.87 16.66
N PRO A 72 2.94 -25.15 17.09
CA PRO A 72 3.53 -26.24 16.30
C PRO A 72 2.65 -26.82 15.18
N TYR A 73 1.51 -26.22 14.86
CA TYR A 73 0.62 -26.73 13.83
C TYR A 73 0.23 -25.60 12.88
N THR A 74 0.79 -25.69 11.68
CA THR A 74 0.52 -24.88 10.47
C THR A 74 1.45 -23.66 10.29
N GLU A 75 2.47 -23.83 9.44
CA GLU A 75 3.14 -22.72 8.78
C GLU A 75 2.14 -22.04 7.82
N ARG A 76 1.49 -20.97 8.27
CA ARG A 76 0.93 -19.95 7.36
C ARG A 76 1.85 -18.75 7.41
N GLY A 77 2.80 -18.71 6.47
CA GLY A 77 3.62 -17.55 6.20
C GLY A 77 2.86 -16.58 5.30
N GLU A 78 1.96 -15.79 5.87
CA GLU A 78 1.48 -14.58 5.20
C GLU A 78 1.75 -13.39 6.10
N VAL A 79 2.59 -12.49 5.59
CA VAL A 79 2.81 -11.17 6.15
C VAL A 79 1.55 -10.37 5.86
N LEU A 80 0.78 -10.02 6.89
CA LEU A 80 -0.30 -9.04 6.77
C LEU A 80 0.32 -7.68 6.43
N ALA A 81 0.35 -7.34 5.15
CA ALA A 81 1.06 -6.16 4.65
C ALA A 81 0.29 -4.83 4.86
N ARG A 82 -1.01 -4.86 5.20
CA ARG A 82 -1.83 -3.64 5.36
C ARG A 82 -2.88 -3.81 6.47
N ALA A 83 -2.79 -2.98 7.51
CA ALA A 83 -3.86 -2.78 8.49
C ALA A 83 -4.50 -1.41 8.22
N TRP A 84 -5.82 -1.39 8.00
CA TRP A 84 -6.58 -0.16 7.81
C TRP A 84 -7.36 0.13 9.10
N TYR A 85 -7.22 1.34 9.64
CA TYR A 85 -8.10 1.83 10.70
C TYR A 85 -9.26 2.61 10.07
N TRP A 86 -10.48 2.17 10.36
CA TRP A 86 -11.71 2.88 10.03
C TRP A 86 -12.30 3.41 11.33
N SER A 87 -12.40 4.74 11.48
CA SER A 87 -13.26 5.33 12.51
C SER A 87 -14.58 5.81 11.92
N GLU A 88 -15.67 5.74 12.70
CA GLU A 88 -16.98 6.30 12.29
C GLU A 88 -16.90 7.81 11.95
N ALA A 89 -15.87 8.51 12.45
CA ALA A 89 -15.59 9.91 12.09
C ALA A 89 -15.08 10.08 10.65
N GLN A 90 -14.43 9.07 10.05
CA GLN A 90 -13.95 9.11 8.65
C GLN A 90 -15.06 8.79 7.63
N ALA A 91 -16.10 8.05 8.01
CA ALA A 91 -17.24 7.79 7.13
C ALA A 91 -18.09 9.04 6.83
N ALA A 92 -17.97 10.09 7.65
CA ALA A 92 -18.66 11.36 7.44
C ALA A 92 -17.87 12.36 6.56
N ASP A 93 -16.61 12.05 6.24
CA ASP A 93 -15.73 12.89 5.42
C ASP A 93 -15.29 12.17 4.13
N GLU A 94 -16.22 11.42 3.54
CA GLU A 94 -16.13 10.97 2.15
C GLU A 94 -16.51 12.13 1.19
N THR A 95 -16.09 13.36 1.54
CA THR A 95 -16.07 14.42 0.55
C THR A 95 -15.11 13.96 -0.54
N GLN A 96 -15.58 13.94 -1.80
CA GLN A 96 -14.75 13.62 -2.96
C GLN A 96 -13.37 14.24 -2.76
N VAL A 97 -12.30 13.44 -2.83
CA VAL A 97 -10.93 13.95 -2.86
C VAL A 97 -10.84 14.88 -4.08
N THR A 98 -11.07 16.17 -3.84
CA THR A 98 -10.95 17.26 -4.82
C THR A 98 -9.52 17.81 -4.83
N GLY A 99 -8.60 17.10 -4.16
CA GLY A 99 -7.17 17.38 -4.19
C GLY A 99 -6.58 17.18 -5.59
N PRO A 100 -5.36 17.69 -5.82
CA PRO A 100 -4.70 17.52 -7.09
C PRO A 100 -4.51 16.03 -7.40
N MET A 101 -4.60 15.75 -8.70
CA MET A 101 -4.49 14.43 -9.27
C MET A 101 -3.30 14.39 -10.22
N PHE A 102 -2.60 13.27 -10.25
CA PHE A 102 -1.78 12.91 -11.40
C PHE A 102 -2.15 11.52 -11.91
N THR A 103 -1.89 11.30 -13.19
CA THR A 103 -2.11 10.03 -13.87
C THR A 103 -0.78 9.49 -14.40
N ILE A 104 -0.58 8.19 -14.25
CA ILE A 104 0.50 7.42 -14.86
C ILE A 104 -0.08 6.57 -15.96
N THR A 105 0.41 6.78 -17.17
CA THR A 105 0.04 5.99 -18.34
C THR A 105 1.20 5.12 -18.78
N PHE A 106 0.93 3.90 -19.22
CA PHE A 106 1.94 3.00 -19.77
C PHE A 106 1.85 2.92 -21.30
N ASP A 107 3.02 2.89 -21.96
CA ASP A 107 3.21 2.53 -23.36
C ASP A 107 4.33 1.47 -23.43
N GLY A 108 3.94 0.20 -23.45
CA GLY A 108 4.85 -0.92 -23.25
C GLY A 108 5.47 -0.92 -21.86
N ASP A 109 6.80 -0.88 -21.79
CA ASP A 109 7.58 -0.82 -20.54
C ASP A 109 7.82 0.61 -20.04
N GLN A 110 7.52 1.62 -20.85
CA GLN A 110 7.70 3.02 -20.49
C GLN A 110 6.46 3.57 -19.81
N CYS A 111 6.65 4.45 -18.83
CA CYS A 111 5.56 5.16 -18.20
C CYS A 111 5.67 6.67 -18.43
N ALA A 112 4.53 7.35 -18.48
CA ALA A 112 4.45 8.79 -18.60
C ALA A 112 3.62 9.39 -17.46
N TYR A 113 4.08 10.54 -16.97
CA TYR A 113 3.42 11.31 -15.93
C TYR A 113 2.58 12.42 -16.55
N ASN A 114 1.32 12.49 -16.16
CA ASN A 114 0.43 13.60 -16.46
C ASN A 114 -0.16 14.15 -15.16
N GLY A 115 0.44 15.22 -14.65
CA GLY A 115 0.05 15.89 -13.42
C GLY A 115 0.69 17.26 -13.33
N PRO A 116 0.51 17.97 -12.20
CA PRO A 116 1.16 19.27 -11.99
C PRO A 116 2.68 19.13 -11.83
N ASP A 117 3.42 20.19 -12.15
CA ASP A 117 4.89 20.24 -11.95
C ASP A 117 5.26 20.22 -10.45
N THR A 118 4.35 20.68 -9.60
CA THR A 118 4.50 20.72 -8.15
C THR A 118 3.30 20.07 -7.48
N LEU A 119 3.57 19.15 -6.56
CA LEU A 119 2.57 18.51 -5.73
C LEU A 119 2.51 19.19 -4.34
N PRO A 120 1.33 19.25 -3.72
CA PRO A 120 1.17 19.85 -2.41
C PRO A 120 1.60 18.89 -1.29
N SER A 121 2.32 19.42 -0.31
CA SER A 121 2.68 18.75 0.95
C SER A 121 1.53 18.85 1.96
N GLY A 122 1.41 17.82 2.80
CA GLY A 122 0.50 17.79 3.94
C GLY A 122 -0.96 17.51 3.58
N GLN A 123 -1.24 16.98 2.38
CA GLN A 123 -2.60 16.63 1.96
C GLN A 123 -2.66 15.34 1.15
N ARG A 124 -3.87 14.75 1.04
CA ARG A 124 -4.14 13.63 0.14
C ARG A 124 -4.09 14.12 -1.29
N ILE A 125 -3.35 13.40 -2.12
CA ILE A 125 -3.39 13.54 -3.58
C ILE A 125 -3.98 12.28 -4.17
N LYS A 126 -4.79 12.43 -5.20
CA LYS A 126 -5.31 11.29 -5.95
C LYS A 126 -4.28 10.87 -6.98
N THR A 127 -4.00 9.59 -7.04
CA THR A 127 -3.09 8.98 -7.99
C THR A 127 -3.89 8.04 -8.88
N VAL A 128 -3.59 8.04 -10.17
CA VAL A 128 -4.31 7.22 -11.15
C VAL A 128 -3.29 6.42 -11.95
N LEU A 129 -3.49 5.12 -12.02
CA LEU A 129 -2.87 4.26 -13.02
C LEU A 129 -3.86 4.10 -14.18
N ASP A 130 -3.46 4.44 -15.39
CA ASP A 130 -4.27 4.31 -16.60
C ASP A 130 -3.50 3.48 -17.64
N VAL A 131 -3.92 2.24 -17.83
CA VAL A 131 -3.32 1.29 -18.76
C VAL A 131 -4.33 1.03 -19.85
N THR A 132 -4.04 1.49 -21.08
CA THR A 132 -4.96 1.34 -22.21
C THR A 132 -4.23 0.73 -23.39
N ASP A 133 -4.87 -0.23 -24.06
CA ASP A 133 -4.34 -0.93 -25.24
C ASP A 133 -2.96 -1.59 -25.01
N GLN A 134 -2.72 -2.13 -23.81
CA GLN A 134 -1.48 -2.83 -23.45
C GLN A 134 -1.71 -4.33 -23.24
N ASP A 135 -0.88 -5.18 -23.85
CA ASP A 135 -0.93 -6.65 -23.72
C ASP A 135 0.45 -7.29 -23.47
N ALA A 136 1.51 -6.48 -23.35
CA ALA A 136 2.88 -6.97 -23.19
C ALA A 136 3.13 -7.61 -21.80
N TYR A 137 2.39 -7.17 -20.78
CA TYR A 137 2.53 -7.58 -19.39
C TYR A 137 1.17 -7.83 -18.76
N GLU A 138 1.13 -8.71 -17.76
CA GLU A 138 -0.10 -9.08 -17.05
C GLU A 138 -0.52 -8.00 -16.05
N ASN A 139 0.45 -7.30 -15.46
CA ASN A 139 0.19 -6.23 -14.51
C ASN A 139 1.14 -5.05 -14.74
N TYR A 140 0.64 -3.86 -14.44
CA TYR A 140 1.40 -2.61 -14.41
C TYR A 140 1.19 -1.96 -13.06
N GLY A 141 2.16 -1.18 -12.62
CA GLY A 141 2.02 -0.41 -11.41
C GLY A 141 3.09 0.65 -11.25
N PHE A 142 2.92 1.50 -10.26
CA PHE A 142 3.95 2.44 -9.87
C PHE A 142 3.98 2.63 -8.36
N ALA A 143 5.15 2.98 -7.85
CA ALA A 143 5.35 3.41 -6.48
C ALA A 143 5.71 4.89 -6.44
N VAL A 144 5.13 5.63 -5.49
CA VAL A 144 5.51 7.01 -5.18
C VAL A 144 6.52 6.96 -4.05
N VAL A 145 7.74 7.43 -4.29
CA VAL A 145 8.81 7.39 -3.29
C VAL A 145 9.51 8.73 -3.14
N THR A 146 10.06 9.01 -1.97
CA THR A 146 11.12 10.03 -1.82
C THR A 146 12.44 9.36 -1.45
N LEU A 147 13.54 10.06 -1.69
CA LEU A 147 14.90 9.57 -1.47
C LEU A 147 15.50 10.22 -0.22
N TYR A 148 16.30 9.45 0.50
CA TYR A 148 17.02 9.92 1.69
C TYR A 148 18.53 9.90 1.51
N GLY A 149 19.20 10.69 2.36
CA GLY A 149 20.64 10.81 2.37
C GLY A 149 21.14 11.58 1.15
N ASP A 150 22.23 11.11 0.56
CA ASP A 150 22.86 11.64 -0.65
C ASP A 150 22.39 10.94 -1.94
N LYS A 151 21.27 10.20 -1.86
CA LYS A 151 20.73 9.42 -2.97
C LYS A 151 20.05 10.27 -4.03
N THR A 152 20.19 9.82 -5.27
CA THR A 152 19.77 10.54 -6.47
C THR A 152 18.87 9.67 -7.36
N MET A 153 18.26 10.27 -8.38
CA MET A 153 17.53 9.53 -9.41
C MET A 153 18.39 8.43 -10.06
N ALA A 154 19.68 8.70 -10.28
CA ALA A 154 20.60 7.72 -10.86
C ALA A 154 20.79 6.47 -9.97
N ASP A 155 20.76 6.62 -8.64
CA ASP A 155 20.75 5.48 -7.73
C ASP A 155 19.47 4.64 -7.88
N LEU A 156 18.33 5.30 -8.12
CA LEU A 156 17.03 4.67 -8.33
C LEU A 156 16.94 3.98 -9.68
N GLU A 157 17.49 4.56 -10.74
CA GLU A 157 17.64 3.94 -12.07
C GLU A 157 18.57 2.73 -12.03
N ALA A 158 19.67 2.79 -11.27
CA ALA A 158 20.61 1.68 -11.14
C ALA A 158 20.10 0.52 -10.26
N TRP A 159 19.07 0.75 -9.43
CA TRP A 159 18.51 -0.26 -8.54
C TRP A 159 17.71 -1.34 -9.31
N PRO A 160 18.14 -2.62 -9.35
CA PRO A 160 17.52 -3.61 -10.24
C PRO A 160 16.33 -4.36 -9.63
N SER A 161 16.01 -4.16 -8.36
CA SER A 161 14.99 -4.95 -7.66
C SER A 161 13.62 -4.24 -7.66
N SER A 162 12.56 -5.04 -7.60
CA SER A 162 11.21 -4.60 -7.27
C SER A 162 11.03 -4.30 -5.77
N ASP A 163 11.95 -4.76 -4.93
CA ASP A 163 11.93 -4.46 -3.49
C ASP A 163 12.23 -2.98 -3.23
N GLN A 164 11.57 -2.41 -2.22
CA GLN A 164 11.83 -1.06 -1.77
C GLN A 164 13.29 -0.92 -1.27
N PRO A 165 14.11 -0.02 -1.84
CA PRO A 165 15.44 0.24 -1.30
C PRO A 165 15.35 0.84 0.12
N PRO A 166 16.28 0.52 1.04
CA PRO A 166 16.23 1.01 2.42
C PRO A 166 16.46 2.53 2.55
N TRP A 167 16.88 3.19 1.48
CA TRP A 167 17.14 4.63 1.39
C TRP A 167 16.00 5.40 0.73
N THR A 168 14.80 4.79 0.63
CA THR A 168 13.59 5.46 0.17
C THR A 168 12.48 5.40 1.23
N LYS A 169 11.57 6.38 1.20
CA LYS A 169 10.25 6.28 1.83
C LYS A 169 9.19 6.09 0.77
N LEU A 170 8.41 5.03 0.93
CA LEU A 170 7.25 4.72 0.11
C LEU A 170 6.03 5.48 0.63
N TYR A 171 5.37 6.22 -0.26
CA TYR A 171 4.14 6.94 0.02
C TYR A 171 2.89 6.17 -0.39
N SER A 172 2.92 5.59 -1.58
CA SER A 172 1.84 4.78 -2.12
C SER A 172 2.40 3.83 -3.17
N ILE A 173 1.67 2.74 -3.42
CA ILE A 173 1.96 1.79 -4.48
C ILE A 173 0.64 1.31 -5.07
N THR A 174 0.51 1.52 -6.38
CA THR A 174 -0.71 1.23 -7.13
C THR A 174 -0.39 0.21 -8.21
N PHE A 175 -1.14 -0.89 -8.24
CA PHE A 175 -1.03 -1.93 -9.26
C PHE A 175 -2.40 -2.20 -9.88
N SER A 176 -2.40 -2.59 -11.15
CA SER A 176 -3.55 -3.25 -11.77
C SER A 176 -3.55 -4.72 -11.37
N ASP A 177 -4.62 -5.21 -10.76
CA ASP A 177 -4.76 -6.64 -10.42
C ASP A 177 -5.31 -7.48 -11.60
N ASP A 178 -5.74 -6.84 -12.69
CA ASP A 178 -6.26 -7.49 -13.90
C ASP A 178 -6.21 -6.48 -15.08
N VAL A 179 -5.21 -6.61 -15.96
CA VAL A 179 -5.14 -5.78 -17.17
C VAL A 179 -5.99 -6.44 -18.26
N SER A 180 -7.28 -6.09 -18.28
CA SER A 180 -8.13 -6.48 -19.41
C SER A 180 -7.63 -5.77 -20.68
N PRO A 181 -7.62 -6.44 -21.85
CA PRO A 181 -7.10 -5.88 -23.10
C PRO A 181 -7.84 -4.64 -23.63
N GLN A 182 -8.82 -4.09 -22.90
CA GLN A 182 -9.60 -2.92 -23.32
C GLN A 182 -9.25 -1.63 -22.60
N SER A 183 -8.85 -1.68 -21.32
CA SER A 183 -8.37 -0.56 -20.49
C SER A 183 -8.54 -0.94 -19.02
N THR A 184 -7.53 -0.66 -18.20
CA THR A 184 -7.60 -0.74 -16.75
C THR A 184 -7.24 0.61 -16.15
N ARG A 185 -8.16 1.15 -15.34
CA ARG A 185 -7.96 2.38 -14.58
C ARG A 185 -8.08 2.10 -13.10
N VAL A 186 -7.00 2.33 -12.35
CA VAL A 186 -6.95 2.16 -10.89
C VAL A 186 -6.73 3.52 -10.25
N GLU A 187 -7.55 3.86 -9.26
CA GLU A 187 -7.37 5.06 -8.46
C GLU A 187 -6.93 4.68 -7.05
N ASP A 188 -5.96 5.42 -6.52
CA ASP A 188 -5.47 5.29 -5.15
C ASP A 188 -5.09 6.67 -4.61
N ASP A 189 -4.86 6.79 -3.32
CA ASP A 189 -4.44 8.04 -2.68
C ASP A 189 -2.99 7.95 -2.21
N ALA A 190 -2.30 9.08 -2.21
CA ALA A 190 -1.00 9.24 -1.55
C ALA A 190 -1.03 10.44 -0.60
N TRP A 191 -0.37 10.32 0.55
CA TRP A 191 -0.21 11.42 1.51
C TRP A 191 1.25 11.89 1.53
N LEU A 192 1.54 12.95 0.80
CA LEU A 192 2.91 13.47 0.66
C LEU A 192 3.21 14.45 1.79
N VAL A 193 4.36 14.32 2.45
CA VAL A 193 4.76 15.24 3.55
C VAL A 193 6.13 15.86 3.37
N ASP A 194 7.00 15.26 2.56
CA ASP A 194 8.39 15.68 2.42
C ASP A 194 8.98 15.34 1.04
N GLY A 195 9.99 16.14 0.67
CA GLY A 195 10.94 15.91 -0.41
C GLY A 195 10.36 15.95 -1.82
N PRO A 196 11.21 16.13 -2.86
CA PRO A 196 10.77 15.75 -4.19
C PRO A 196 10.39 14.27 -4.18
N VAL A 197 9.39 13.92 -4.97
CA VAL A 197 8.97 12.53 -5.17
C VAL A 197 9.44 12.02 -6.53
N TYR A 198 9.61 10.71 -6.58
CA TYR A 198 9.96 9.95 -7.76
C TYR A 198 8.91 8.86 -7.91
N LEU A 199 8.59 8.55 -9.16
CA LEU A 199 7.63 7.52 -9.51
C LEU A 199 8.42 6.37 -10.11
N VAL A 200 8.37 5.22 -9.45
CA VAL A 200 9.04 4.01 -9.91
C VAL A 200 8.00 3.15 -10.58
N CYS A 201 8.14 2.93 -11.88
CA CYS A 201 7.19 2.16 -12.66
C CYS A 201 7.61 0.69 -12.72
N PHE A 202 6.61 -0.17 -12.64
CA PHE A 202 6.78 -1.61 -12.63
C PHE A 202 5.88 -2.24 -13.69
N THR A 203 6.43 -3.25 -14.35
CA THR A 203 5.68 -4.19 -15.16
C THR A 203 5.86 -5.59 -14.58
N ALA A 204 4.85 -6.44 -14.70
CA ALA A 204 4.94 -7.79 -14.16
C ALA A 204 4.35 -8.84 -15.09
N THR A 205 4.94 -10.02 -15.00
CA THR A 205 4.44 -11.29 -15.57
C THR A 205 3.88 -12.15 -14.43
N ASP A 206 3.38 -13.34 -14.75
CA ASP A 206 2.94 -14.35 -13.78
C ASP A 206 4.02 -14.75 -12.76
N GLN A 207 5.30 -14.55 -13.09
CA GLN A 207 6.44 -15.05 -12.32
C GLN A 207 7.30 -13.97 -11.69
N GLU A 208 7.31 -12.77 -12.25
CA GLU A 208 8.32 -11.76 -11.88
C GLU A 208 7.80 -10.33 -12.09
N VAL A 209 8.20 -9.45 -11.17
CA VAL A 209 7.96 -8.00 -11.22
C VAL A 209 9.27 -7.30 -11.56
N PHE A 210 9.25 -6.46 -12.58
CA PHE A 210 10.41 -5.73 -13.07
C PHE A 210 10.18 -4.24 -12.86
N LYS A 211 11.23 -3.54 -12.41
CA LYS A 211 11.27 -2.09 -12.51
C LYS A 211 11.52 -1.71 -13.97
N SER A 212 10.57 -1.02 -14.58
CA SER A 212 10.62 -0.70 -16.01
C SER A 212 11.14 0.71 -16.28
N ASP A 213 10.74 1.69 -15.46
CA ASP A 213 11.08 3.09 -15.67
C ASP A 213 11.05 3.90 -14.36
N VAL A 214 11.60 5.11 -14.37
CA VAL A 214 11.64 6.04 -13.24
C VAL A 214 11.35 7.46 -13.71
N ILE A 215 10.34 8.12 -13.13
CA ILE A 215 10.00 9.51 -13.39
C ILE A 215 10.34 10.38 -12.18
N GLY A 216 10.87 11.57 -12.42
CA GLY A 216 11.09 12.59 -11.41
C GLY A 216 12.40 13.37 -11.63
N PRO A 217 12.83 14.18 -10.66
CA PRO A 217 12.09 14.56 -9.45
C PRO A 217 10.84 15.39 -9.77
N ILE A 218 9.75 15.15 -9.04
CA ILE A 218 8.57 16.02 -9.00
C ILE A 218 8.63 16.80 -7.69
N GLU A 219 8.51 18.13 -7.77
CA GLU A 219 8.61 18.97 -6.59
C GLU A 219 7.42 18.77 -5.65
N VAL A 220 7.66 18.77 -4.33
CA VAL A 220 6.60 18.82 -3.33
C VAL A 220 6.78 20.08 -2.49
N ALA A 221 5.79 20.96 -2.50
CA ALA A 221 5.79 22.24 -1.80
C ALA A 221 4.56 22.38 -0.91
N ALA A 222 4.62 23.24 0.11
CA ALA A 222 3.44 23.56 0.91
C ALA A 222 2.31 24.09 -0.01
N ALA A 223 1.07 23.68 0.23
CA ALA A 223 -0.07 24.25 -0.47
C ALA A 223 -0.17 25.76 -0.16
N GLU A 224 -0.23 26.59 -1.20
CA GLU A 224 -0.47 28.05 -1.07
C GLU A 224 -1.94 28.37 -0.71
#